data_AF-A0A354FTI7-F1
#
_entry.id   AF-A0A354FTI7-F1
#
_cell.length_a   1.000
_cell.length_b   1.000
_cell.length_c   1.000
_cell.angle_alpha   90.00
_cell.angle_beta   90.00
_cell.angle_gamma   90.00
#
_symmetry.space_group_name_H-M   'P 1'
#
loop_
_entity.id
_entity.type
_entity.pdbx_description
1 polymer ?
#
loop_
_entity_poly.entity_id
_entity_poly.type
_entity_poly.pdbx_seq_one_letter_code
_entity_poly.pdbx_strand_id
1 'polypeptide(L)'
;MSTTTINLGDRTFVLDKEKADAAIASKSVINGRDTMFFNMLPLKYQWAYDLYKNMKGNHWEPEDIQMQTDIQQWQGSEISDVERWIIKMGIGYFSAAEGIVGD
;
A
#
# COMPACT_ATOMS: atom_id res chain seq x y z
N MET A 1 17.60 22.05 -25.76
CA MET A 1 17.14 22.36 -24.40
C MET A 1 15.89 23.23 -24.45
N SER A 2 14.72 22.61 -24.49
CA SER A 2 13.43 23.31 -24.35
C SER A 2 13.13 23.49 -22.86
N THR A 3 13.21 24.74 -22.38
CA THR A 3 12.87 25.11 -21.00
C THR A 3 11.53 25.85 -20.95
N THR A 4 10.68 25.52 -19.98
CA THR A 4 9.43 26.22 -19.71
C THR A 4 9.51 26.89 -18.34
N THR A 5 9.24 28.19 -18.29
CA THR A 5 9.23 28.94 -17.02
C THR A 5 7.80 29.04 -16.52
N ILE A 6 7.55 28.57 -15.30
CA ILE A 6 6.27 28.66 -14.61
C ILE A 6 6.42 29.56 -13.40
N ASN A 7 5.57 30.58 -13.30
CA ASN A 7 5.48 31.43 -12.11
C ASN A 7 4.30 30.96 -11.25
N LEU A 8 4.54 30.67 -9.97
CA LEU A 8 3.53 30.30 -8.98
C LEU A 8 3.65 31.25 -7.79
N GLY A 9 2.76 32.22 -7.71
CA GLY A 9 2.89 33.34 -6.76
C GLY A 9 4.22 34.06 -6.98
N ASP A 10 4.99 34.23 -5.90
CA ASP A 10 6.28 34.94 -5.93
C ASP A 10 7.47 34.05 -6.33
N ARG A 11 7.21 32.80 -6.75
CA ARG A 11 8.25 31.83 -7.10
C ARG A 11 8.27 31.54 -8.60
N THR A 12 9.47 31.55 -9.16
CA THR A 12 9.72 31.18 -10.56
C THR A 12 10.40 29.83 -10.63
N PHE A 13 9.81 28.91 -11.40
CA PHE A 13 10.32 27.57 -11.65
C PHE A 13 10.71 27.44 -13.11
N VAL A 14 11.95 27.06 -13.38
CA VAL A 14 12.42 26.74 -14.75
C VAL A 14 12.41 25.23 -14.89
N LEU A 15 11.53 24.73 -15.75
CA LEU A 15 11.41 23.31 -16.06
C LEU A 15 12.19 22.99 -17.32
N ASP A 16 13.08 22.00 -17.24
CA ASP A 16 13.86 21.51 -18.37
C ASP A 16 13.28 20.16 -18.81
N LYS A 17 12.67 20.15 -20.01
CA LYS A 17 12.00 18.96 -20.53
C LYS A 17 12.96 17.80 -20.77
N GLU A 18 14.15 18.08 -21.30
CA GLU A 18 15.15 17.05 -21.61
C GLU A 18 15.65 16.38 -20.33
N LYS A 19 15.88 17.17 -19.27
CA LYS A 19 16.23 16.62 -17.95
C LYS A 19 15.10 15.81 -17.34
N ALA A 20 13.85 16.22 -17.51
CA ALA A 20 12.69 15.46 -17.02
C ALA A 20 12.54 14.11 -17.74
N ASP A 21 12.66 14.10 -19.07
CA ASP A 21 12.57 12.87 -19.88
C ASP A 21 13.71 11.90 -19.55
N ALA A 22 14.95 12.40 -19.41
CA ALA A 22 16.10 11.59 -18.98
C ALA A 22 15.92 11.05 -17.54
N ALA A 23 15.33 11.84 -16.65
CA ALA A 23 15.00 11.39 -15.30
C ALA A 23 13.95 10.26 -15.30
N ILE A 24 12.90 10.37 -16.12
CA ILE A 24 11.90 9.28 -16.28
C ILE A 24 12.56 8.04 -16.86
N ALA A 25 13.33 8.18 -17.94
CA ALA A 25 13.95 7.06 -18.62
C ALA A 25 14.85 6.24 -17.67
N SER A 26 15.58 6.93 -16.80
CA SER A 26 16.51 6.33 -15.83
C SER A 26 15.86 5.73 -14.57
N LYS A 27 14.56 5.93 -14.32
CA LYS A 27 13.86 5.22 -13.23
C LYS A 27 13.70 3.74 -13.60
N SER A 28 14.10 2.83 -12.72
CA SER A 28 13.88 1.39 -12.90
C SER A 28 13.45 0.76 -11.56
N VAL A 29 12.70 -0.34 -11.60
CA VAL A 29 12.30 -1.06 -10.37
C VAL A 29 13.52 -1.57 -9.61
N ILE A 30 14.53 -2.04 -10.33
CA ILE A 30 15.79 -2.55 -9.78
C ILE A 30 16.94 -1.83 -10.49
N ASN A 31 17.97 -1.43 -9.74
CA ASN A 31 19.18 -0.75 -10.24
C ASN A 31 18.88 0.49 -11.11
N GLY A 32 17.83 1.24 -10.74
CA GLY A 32 17.49 2.51 -11.38
C GLY A 32 18.36 3.67 -10.89
N ARG A 33 18.05 4.87 -11.36
CA ARG A 33 18.69 6.10 -10.88
C ARG A 33 18.48 6.30 -9.38
N ASP A 34 19.57 6.56 -8.68
CA ASP A 34 19.54 7.07 -7.30
C ASP A 34 19.07 8.53 -7.25
N THR A 35 18.22 8.81 -6.28
CA THR A 35 17.69 10.15 -6.01
C THR A 35 17.79 10.41 -4.51
N MET A 36 18.36 11.56 -4.13
CA MET A 36 18.50 11.96 -2.72
C MET A 36 17.16 12.31 -2.05
N PHE A 37 16.10 12.44 -2.84
CA PHE A 37 14.75 12.75 -2.37
C PHE A 37 13.77 11.68 -2.84
N PHE A 38 12.68 11.51 -2.09
CA PHE A 38 11.53 10.71 -2.50
C PHE A 38 10.76 11.41 -3.63
N ASN A 39 11.32 11.35 -4.84
CA ASN A 39 10.76 11.96 -6.03
C ASN A 39 9.77 11.01 -6.72
N MET A 40 8.54 10.95 -6.20
CA MET A 40 7.45 10.20 -6.84
C MET A 40 7.22 10.66 -8.29
N LEU A 41 7.15 11.98 -8.48
CA LEU A 41 6.94 12.55 -9.80
C LEU A 41 8.24 12.69 -10.59
N PRO A 42 8.16 12.65 -11.92
CA PRO A 42 7.06 12.05 -12.72
C PRO A 42 6.94 10.53 -12.50
N LEU A 43 5.71 10.01 -12.47
CA LEU A 43 5.43 8.57 -12.28
C LEU A 43 5.79 7.80 -13.55
N LYS A 44 6.73 6.85 -13.47
CA LYS A 44 7.04 5.92 -14.58
C LYS A 44 6.10 4.71 -14.59
N TYR A 45 5.80 4.17 -13.42
CA TYR A 45 5.01 2.96 -13.25
C TYR A 45 3.61 3.32 -12.75
N GLN A 46 2.74 3.73 -13.68
CA GLN A 46 1.38 4.17 -13.35
C GLN A 46 0.57 3.08 -12.65
N TRP A 47 0.74 1.82 -13.06
CA TRP A 47 0.09 0.66 -12.45
C TRP A 47 0.39 0.52 -10.95
N ALA A 48 1.61 0.88 -10.51
CA ALA A 48 1.99 0.78 -9.10
C ALA A 48 1.26 1.84 -8.27
N TYR A 49 1.09 3.04 -8.84
CA TYR A 49 0.31 4.09 -8.20
C TYR A 49 -1.19 3.77 -8.19
N ASP A 50 -1.71 3.13 -9.24
CA ASP A 50 -3.09 2.66 -9.28
C ASP A 50 -3.33 1.55 -8.24
N LEU A 51 -2.38 0.62 -8.07
CA LEU A 51 -2.41 -0.37 -7.01
C LEU A 51 -2.44 0.29 -5.63
N TYR A 52 -1.56 1.27 -5.38
CA TYR A 52 -1.56 2.03 -4.12
C TYR A 52 -2.91 2.69 -3.84
N LYS A 53 -3.52 3.35 -4.84
CA LYS A 53 -4.85 3.96 -4.68
C LYS A 53 -5.92 2.93 -4.36
N ASN A 54 -5.89 1.77 -5.02
CA ASN A 54 -6.83 0.68 -4.76
C ASN A 54 -6.67 0.15 -3.33
N MET A 55 -5.43 -0.09 -2.88
CA MET A 55 -5.13 -0.51 -1.50
C MET A 55 -5.62 0.52 -0.48
N LYS A 56 -5.35 1.81 -0.73
CA LYS A 56 -5.85 2.90 0.13
C LYS A 56 -7.39 2.95 0.16
N GLY A 57 -8.04 2.67 -0.96
CA GLY A 57 -9.51 2.59 -1.06
C GLY A 57 -10.12 1.40 -0.30
N ASN A 58 -9.32 0.36 -0.03
CA ASN A 58 -9.72 -0.83 0.72
C ASN A 58 -9.40 -0.74 2.23
N HIS A 59 -9.20 0.47 2.75
CA HIS A 59 -8.95 0.66 4.17
C HIS A 59 -10.17 0.27 5.01
N TRP A 60 -9.93 -0.51 6.07
CA TRP A 60 -10.90 -0.89 7.10
C TRP A 60 -10.14 -1.13 8.41
N GLU A 61 -10.83 -1.01 9.55
CA GLU A 61 -10.29 -1.35 10.87
C GLU A 61 -11.04 -2.56 11.46
N PRO A 62 -10.36 -3.51 12.15
CA PRO A 62 -11.02 -4.65 12.77
C PRO A 62 -12.16 -4.29 13.72
N GLU A 63 -12.04 -3.16 14.41
CA GLU A 63 -13.00 -2.63 15.36
C GLU A 63 -14.34 -2.23 14.71
N ASP A 64 -14.37 -2.05 13.39
CA ASP A 64 -15.60 -1.78 12.63
C ASP A 64 -16.53 -3.01 12.57
N ILE A 65 -16.01 -4.22 12.86
CA ILE A 65 -16.76 -5.48 12.81
C ILE A 65 -17.18 -5.90 14.23
N GLN A 66 -18.48 -5.85 14.52
CA GLN A 66 -19.02 -6.21 15.83
C GLN A 66 -18.96 -7.73 16.09
N MET A 67 -18.24 -8.13 17.14
CA MET A 67 -18.02 -9.54 17.51
C MET A 67 -19.00 -10.13 18.53
N GLN A 68 -20.05 -9.40 18.96
CA GLN A 68 -20.91 -9.85 20.08
C GLN A 68 -21.61 -11.19 19.82
N THR A 69 -22.10 -11.42 18.60
CA THR A 69 -22.75 -12.68 18.22
C THR A 69 -21.76 -13.84 18.25
N ASP A 70 -20.58 -13.65 17.66
CA ASP A 70 -19.49 -14.63 17.64
C ASP A 70 -19.04 -14.99 19.07
N ILE A 71 -18.96 -14.00 19.97
CA ILE A 71 -18.63 -14.24 21.39
C ILE A 71 -19.71 -15.11 22.05
N GLN A 72 -21.00 -14.81 21.85
CA GLN A 72 -22.10 -15.60 22.40
C GLN A 72 -22.08 -17.03 21.86
N GLN A 73 -21.90 -17.18 20.54
CA GLN A 73 -21.83 -18.48 19.88
C GLN A 73 -20.63 -19.29 20.38
N TRP A 74 -19.47 -18.64 20.57
CA TRP A 74 -18.27 -19.27 21.09
C TRP A 74 -18.38 -19.67 22.57
N GLN A 75 -19.20 -18.99 23.36
CA GLN A 75 -19.45 -19.37 24.76
C GLN A 75 -20.57 -20.41 24.90
N GLY A 76 -21.47 -20.50 23.93
CA GLY A 76 -22.57 -21.43 23.90
C GLY A 76 -22.19 -22.86 23.48
N SER A 77 -23.22 -23.68 23.25
CA SER A 77 -23.11 -25.08 22.84
C SER A 77 -23.43 -25.32 21.36
N GLU A 78 -23.54 -24.25 20.57
CA GLU A 78 -23.92 -24.31 19.15
C GLU A 78 -22.78 -24.81 18.25
N ILE A 79 -21.53 -24.63 18.68
CA ILE A 79 -20.33 -25.02 17.93
C ILE A 79 -19.78 -26.31 18.52
N SER A 80 -19.66 -27.34 17.68
CA SER A 80 -19.07 -28.63 18.04
C SER A 80 -17.57 -28.52 18.30
N ASP A 81 -17.00 -29.52 18.98
CA ASP A 81 -15.56 -29.56 19.27
C ASP A 81 -14.70 -29.57 18.01
N VAL A 82 -15.18 -30.22 16.94
CA VAL A 82 -14.48 -30.29 15.64
C VAL A 82 -14.46 -28.91 14.99
N GLU A 83 -15.57 -28.20 14.96
CA GLU A 83 -15.64 -26.83 14.42
C GLU A 83 -14.76 -25.86 15.23
N ARG A 84 -14.77 -25.97 16.58
CA ARG A 84 -13.87 -25.19 17.44
C ARG A 84 -12.40 -25.48 17.16
N TRP A 85 -12.04 -26.73 16.88
CA TRP A 85 -10.68 -27.11 16.52
C TRP A 85 -10.26 -26.46 15.20
N ILE A 86 -11.11 -26.50 14.17
CA ILE A 86 -10.84 -25.85 12.88
C ILE A 86 -10.61 -24.34 13.06
N ILE A 87 -11.48 -23.66 13.81
CA ILE A 87 -11.36 -22.21 14.07
C ILE A 87 -10.04 -21.89 14.77
N LYS A 88 -9.68 -22.64 15.82
CA LYS A 88 -8.41 -22.44 16.55
C LYS A 88 -7.19 -22.66 15.65
N MET A 89 -7.22 -23.69 14.80
CA MET A 89 -6.14 -23.96 13.86
C MET A 89 -5.98 -22.84 12.84
N GLY A 90 -7.09 -22.34 12.28
CA GLY A 90 -7.07 -21.22 11.35
C GLY A 90 -6.50 -19.95 12.00
N ILE A 91 -7.05 -19.53 13.14
CA ILE A 91 -6.58 -18.33 13.85
C ILE A 91 -5.11 -18.47 14.25
N GLY A 92 -4.71 -19.63 14.79
CA GLY A 92 -3.33 -19.90 15.19
C GLY A 92 -2.36 -19.76 14.02
N TYR A 93 -2.67 -20.34 12.87
CA TYR A 93 -1.85 -20.22 11.67
C TYR A 93 -1.72 -18.76 11.21
N PHE A 94 -2.85 -18.06 11.02
CA PHE A 94 -2.83 -16.68 10.52
C PHE A 94 -2.17 -15.69 11.52
N SER A 95 -2.29 -15.93 12.83
CA SER A 95 -1.63 -15.10 13.84
C SER A 95 -0.10 -15.07 13.72
N ALA A 96 0.50 -16.18 13.24
CA ALA A 96 1.94 -16.27 12.99
C ALA A 96 2.30 -15.89 11.54
N ALA A 97 1.50 -16.34 10.57
CA ALA A 97 1.78 -16.14 9.16
C ALA A 97 1.79 -14.65 8.76
N GLU A 98 0.87 -13.84 9.28
CA GLU A 98 0.85 -12.39 9.02
C GLU A 98 2.14 -11.71 9.52
N GLY A 99 2.70 -12.18 10.64
CA GLY A 99 3.98 -11.69 11.16
C GLY A 99 5.19 -12.03 10.28
N ILE A 100 5.12 -13.12 9.50
CA ILE A 100 6.20 -13.53 8.58
C ILE A 100 6.17 -12.72 7.28
N VAL A 101 4.99 -12.33 6.81
CA VAL A 101 4.84 -11.60 5.54
C VAL A 101 5.22 -10.11 5.68
N GLY A 102 5.02 -9.54 6.87
CA GLY A 102 5.32 -8.14 7.14
C GLY A 102 6.78 -7.83 7.50
N ASP A 103 7.59 -8.86 7.83
CA ASP A 103 9.02 -8.77 8.16
C ASP A 103 9.89 -8.87 6.91
#